data_AF-A0A352DM30-F1
#
_entry.id   AF-A0A352DM30-F1
#
_cell.length_a   1.000
_cell.length_b   1.000
_cell.length_c   1.000
_cell.angle_alpha   90.00
_cell.angle_beta   90.00
_cell.angle_gamma   90.00
#
_symmetry.space_group_name_H-M   'P 1'
#
loop_
_entity.id
_entity.type
_entity.pdbx_description
1 polymer ?
#
loop_
_entity_poly.entity_id
_entity_poly.type
_entity_poly.pdbx_seq_one_letter_code
_entity_poly.pdbx_strand_id
1 'polypeptide(L)'
;MKMNDLKLAAAAIFAAAALTACGGSSMTATTSNTASQPEAHGAIETETMPAEAPKGRFDDVPDLEDGPHLFISETTAKPGDIAEVTISVENANLKWNMCGLHIVYPDVLECQMFNEEDRLVKVKKGEAVDYATGSVCMLWRDNLTDEMKEKKQKSVFFTAVLDNNNGQDGAIATYFFKVPEDAVSGTVYPIDYYYQDTDIFSNQEKDPAFEKYAFKNWTGGSITVE
;
A
#
# COMPACT_ATOMS: atom_id res chain seq x y z
N MET A 1 -12.46 -43.98 10.90
CA MET A 1 -13.50 -43.28 10.11
C MET A 1 -14.48 -42.60 11.07
N LYS A 2 -14.34 -41.28 11.24
CA LYS A 2 -15.39 -40.28 11.46
C LYS A 2 -14.70 -38.93 11.74
N MET A 3 -14.73 -38.09 10.70
CA MET A 3 -14.53 -36.64 10.79
C MET A 3 -15.55 -36.07 11.78
N ASN A 4 -15.23 -34.94 12.42
CA ASN A 4 -16.23 -33.94 12.80
C ASN A 4 -15.56 -32.56 12.92
N ASP A 5 -15.87 -31.76 11.91
CA ASP A 5 -16.41 -30.41 12.03
C ASP A 5 -15.53 -29.29 12.56
N LEU A 6 -14.73 -28.81 11.61
CA LEU A 6 -14.35 -27.42 11.37
C LEU A 6 -15.52 -26.45 11.61
N LYS A 7 -15.41 -25.58 12.63
CA LYS A 7 -16.18 -24.33 12.71
C LYS A 7 -15.27 -23.17 12.35
N LEU A 8 -15.30 -22.80 11.07
CA LEU A 8 -14.71 -21.57 10.58
C LEU A 8 -15.61 -20.41 11.03
N ALA A 9 -15.16 -19.64 12.02
CA ALA A 9 -15.80 -18.38 12.37
C ALA A 9 -15.26 -17.31 11.41
N ALA A 10 -16.11 -16.86 10.47
CA ALA A 10 -15.81 -15.72 9.63
C ALA A 10 -15.89 -14.44 10.49
N ALA A 11 -14.75 -13.84 10.77
CA ALA A 11 -14.69 -12.49 11.34
C ALA A 11 -14.90 -11.48 10.20
N ALA A 12 -16.12 -10.97 10.07
CA ALA A 12 -16.42 -9.85 9.19
C ALA A 12 -16.05 -8.55 9.92
N ILE A 13 -14.97 -7.89 9.50
CA ILE A 13 -14.64 -6.53 9.95
C ILE A 13 -15.27 -5.57 8.94
N PHE A 14 -16.33 -4.88 9.38
CA PHE A 14 -16.95 -3.78 8.65
C PHE A 14 -16.15 -2.49 8.90
N ALA A 15 -15.43 -2.00 7.90
CA ALA A 15 -14.95 -0.62 7.88
C ALA A 15 -16.09 0.27 7.33
N ALA A 16 -16.73 1.04 8.21
CA ALA A 16 -17.79 1.97 7.83
C ALA A 16 -17.19 3.36 7.59
N ALA A 17 -17.21 3.82 6.33
CA ALA A 17 -16.92 5.21 5.97
C ALA A 17 -18.19 6.06 6.15
N ALA A 18 -18.12 7.11 6.97
CA ALA A 18 -19.20 8.07 7.15
C ALA A 18 -18.98 9.28 6.22
N LEU A 19 -19.77 9.35 5.15
CA LEU A 19 -19.92 10.53 4.30
C LEU A 19 -20.93 11.49 4.95
N THR A 20 -20.51 12.75 5.18
CA THR A 20 -21.43 13.89 5.24
C THR A 20 -20.94 14.95 4.26
N ALA A 21 -21.59 14.99 3.09
CA ALA A 21 -21.46 16.06 2.11
C ALA A 21 -22.64 17.02 2.26
N CYS A 22 -22.36 18.31 2.41
CA CYS A 22 -23.32 19.39 2.20
C CYS A 22 -22.57 20.63 1.70
N GLY A 23 -23.05 21.23 0.61
CA GLY A 23 -22.81 22.63 0.27
C GLY A 23 -22.23 22.86 -1.11
N GLY A 24 -23.09 23.04 -2.11
CA GLY A 24 -22.72 23.49 -3.45
C GLY A 24 -22.67 25.01 -3.61
N SER A 25 -22.11 25.45 -4.73
CA SER A 25 -22.44 26.66 -5.53
C SER A 25 -21.61 26.59 -6.82
N SER A 26 -22.20 26.26 -7.97
CA SER A 26 -22.63 27.19 -9.03
C SER A 26 -21.54 28.17 -9.51
N MET A 27 -21.00 27.98 -10.72
CA MET A 27 -21.29 28.83 -11.90
C MET A 27 -20.45 28.50 -13.15
N THR A 28 -21.19 28.30 -14.25
CA THR A 28 -20.99 28.67 -15.68
C THR A 28 -19.71 28.40 -16.50
N ALA A 29 -20.01 27.86 -17.69
CA ALA A 29 -19.17 27.44 -18.80
C ALA A 29 -18.30 28.53 -19.48
N THR A 30 -17.22 28.08 -20.13
CA THR A 30 -16.79 28.59 -21.44
C THR A 30 -16.12 27.47 -22.24
N THR A 31 -16.65 27.23 -23.44
CA THR A 31 -16.15 26.26 -24.42
C THR A 31 -15.09 26.95 -25.29
N SER A 32 -13.94 26.31 -25.48
CA SER A 32 -13.07 26.59 -26.62
C SER A 32 -12.33 25.33 -27.05
N ASN A 33 -12.70 24.82 -28.23
CA ASN A 33 -11.99 23.79 -28.96
C ASN A 33 -10.55 24.25 -29.26
N THR A 34 -9.56 23.42 -28.95
CA THR A 34 -8.29 23.39 -29.69
C THR A 34 -7.79 21.95 -29.70
N ALA A 35 -7.72 21.37 -30.89
CA ALA A 35 -7.06 20.09 -31.13
C ALA A 35 -5.56 20.34 -31.28
N SER A 36 -4.73 19.63 -30.53
CA SER A 36 -3.28 19.49 -30.77
C SER A 36 -2.74 18.21 -30.12
N GLN A 37 -2.11 17.41 -30.97
CA GLN A 37 -1.18 16.27 -30.84
C GLN A 37 -0.81 15.60 -29.49
N PRO A 38 -0.42 14.30 -29.53
CA PRO A 38 -0.16 13.50 -28.33
C PRO A 38 1.10 13.98 -27.60
N GLU A 39 0.94 14.34 -26.34
CA GLU A 39 2.06 14.65 -25.45
C GLU A 39 2.80 13.36 -25.10
N ALA A 40 4.11 13.37 -25.37
CA ALA A 40 5.03 12.38 -24.84
C ALA A 40 4.99 12.44 -23.30
N HIS A 41 4.76 11.30 -22.67
CA HIS A 41 4.83 11.13 -21.22
C HIS A 41 6.24 11.50 -20.74
N GLY A 42 6.36 12.75 -20.25
CA GLY A 42 7.57 13.26 -19.63
C GLY A 42 7.96 12.44 -18.41
N ALA A 43 9.27 12.30 -18.21
CA ALA A 43 9.87 11.66 -17.06
C ALA A 43 9.20 12.12 -15.76
N ILE A 44 8.69 11.16 -14.99
CA ILE A 44 8.21 11.40 -13.64
C ILE A 44 9.44 11.72 -12.81
N GLU A 45 9.59 12.97 -12.39
CA GLU A 45 10.64 13.39 -11.47
C GLU A 45 10.52 12.57 -10.18
N THR A 46 11.57 11.82 -9.88
CA THR A 46 11.73 11.03 -8.66
C THR A 46 12.07 11.95 -7.49
N GLU A 47 11.09 12.71 -7.01
CA GLU A 47 11.13 13.19 -5.64
C GLU A 47 10.58 12.09 -4.73
N THR A 48 11.50 11.30 -4.15
CA THR A 48 11.19 10.47 -2.99
C THR A 48 10.83 11.39 -1.84
N MET A 49 9.54 11.70 -1.71
CA MET A 49 9.02 12.41 -0.56
C MET A 49 9.20 11.49 0.66
N PRO A 50 9.97 11.85 1.70
CA PRO A 50 9.69 11.27 2.99
C PRO A 50 8.27 11.69 3.32
N ALA A 51 7.39 10.72 3.56
CA ALA A 51 6.04 11.02 4.01
C ALA A 51 6.13 12.01 5.17
N GLU A 52 5.38 13.11 5.07
CA GLU A 52 5.22 13.97 6.24
C GLU A 52 4.77 13.05 7.38
N ALA A 53 5.55 13.01 8.46
CA ALA A 53 5.28 12.13 9.58
C ALA A 53 3.80 12.27 10.00
N PRO A 54 3.13 11.18 10.42
CA PRO A 54 1.72 11.20 10.83
C PRO A 54 1.41 12.38 11.75
N LYS A 55 0.79 13.45 11.22
CA LYS A 55 0.51 14.64 12.02
C LYS A 55 -0.56 14.29 13.05
N GLY A 56 -0.29 14.56 14.33
CA GLY A 56 -1.30 14.51 15.40
C GLY A 56 -1.41 13.19 16.17
N ARG A 57 -1.23 12.01 15.55
CA ARG A 57 -1.35 10.72 16.29
C ARG A 57 -0.12 10.41 17.15
N PHE A 58 1.07 10.81 16.69
CA PHE A 58 2.34 10.44 17.30
C PHE A 58 3.12 11.62 17.89
N ASP A 59 2.50 12.79 17.99
CA ASP A 59 3.15 14.04 18.42
C ASP A 59 3.73 13.92 19.84
N ASP A 60 3.01 13.27 20.75
CA ASP A 60 3.41 13.08 22.17
C ASP A 60 4.11 11.72 22.44
N VAL A 61 4.32 10.92 21.40
CA VAL A 61 4.95 9.60 21.53
C VAL A 61 6.47 9.77 21.39
N PRO A 62 7.30 9.27 22.30
CA PRO A 62 8.76 9.40 22.17
C PRO A 62 9.26 8.68 20.92
N ASP A 63 10.27 9.25 20.26
CA ASP A 63 10.96 8.58 19.16
C ASP A 63 11.86 7.46 19.72
N LEU A 64 11.88 6.31 19.05
CA LEU A 64 12.87 5.25 19.32
C LEU A 64 14.12 5.47 18.46
N GLU A 65 15.28 5.02 18.96
CA GLU A 65 16.54 5.02 18.21
C GLU A 65 16.63 3.86 17.21
N ASP A 66 15.93 2.76 17.49
CA ASP A 66 15.88 1.55 16.66
C ASP A 66 14.48 0.93 16.74
N GLY A 67 14.10 0.18 15.71
CA GLY A 67 12.78 -0.41 15.58
C GLY A 67 12.55 -1.11 14.24
N PRO A 68 11.31 -1.52 13.97
CA PRO A 68 10.97 -2.20 12.73
C PRO A 68 11.19 -1.29 11.52
N HIS A 69 11.82 -1.83 10.47
CA HIS A 69 12.03 -1.10 9.22
C HIS A 69 11.22 -1.76 8.10
N LEU A 70 10.19 -1.06 7.65
CA LEU A 70 9.37 -1.43 6.49
C LEU A 70 10.05 -0.94 5.22
N PHE A 71 10.14 -1.78 4.19
CA PHE A 71 10.74 -1.39 2.92
C PHE A 71 10.06 -2.05 1.72
N ILE A 72 10.18 -1.42 0.55
CA ILE A 72 9.66 -1.94 -0.72
C ILE A 72 10.83 -2.25 -1.65
N SER A 73 10.75 -3.37 -2.37
CA SER A 73 11.78 -3.76 -3.33
C SER A 73 11.95 -2.76 -4.48
N GLU A 74 13.19 -2.60 -4.93
CA GLU A 74 13.51 -2.04 -6.25
C GLU A 74 13.64 -3.19 -7.26
N THR A 75 12.97 -3.07 -8.41
CA THR A 75 12.94 -4.12 -9.43
C THR A 75 13.06 -3.54 -10.84
N THR A 76 13.38 -4.38 -11.82
CA THR A 76 13.38 -4.03 -13.24
C THR A 76 12.38 -4.87 -14.03
N ALA A 77 11.81 -4.30 -15.08
CA ALA A 77 10.89 -5.00 -15.98
C ALA A 77 10.87 -4.37 -17.37
N LYS A 78 10.58 -5.16 -18.41
CA LYS A 78 10.41 -4.61 -19.78
C LYS A 78 9.04 -3.96 -19.92
N PRO A 79 8.86 -3.09 -20.94
CA PRO A 79 7.53 -2.67 -21.36
C PRO A 79 6.63 -3.90 -21.60
N GLY A 80 5.43 -3.88 -21.03
CA GLY A 80 4.51 -5.00 -21.10
C GLY A 80 4.79 -6.17 -20.16
N ASP A 81 5.88 -6.21 -19.40
CA ASP A 81 6.11 -7.29 -18.44
C ASP A 81 5.29 -7.12 -17.15
N ILE A 82 5.20 -8.21 -16.39
CA ILE A 82 4.68 -8.20 -15.02
C ILE A 82 5.88 -8.09 -14.07
N ALA A 83 6.01 -6.94 -13.41
CA ALA A 83 6.99 -6.72 -12.36
C ALA A 83 6.47 -7.29 -11.02
N GLU A 84 7.34 -8.00 -10.30
CA GLU A 84 7.10 -8.41 -8.91
C GLU A 84 7.63 -7.34 -7.96
N VAL A 85 6.77 -6.81 -7.10
CA VAL A 85 7.14 -5.81 -6.08
C VAL A 85 6.80 -6.37 -4.71
N THR A 86 7.79 -6.44 -3.82
CA THR A 86 7.65 -7.03 -2.50
C THR A 86 7.77 -5.97 -1.42
N ILE A 87 6.79 -5.94 -0.51
CA ILE A 87 6.91 -5.23 0.76
C ILE A 87 7.48 -6.18 1.81
N SER A 88 8.40 -5.67 2.61
CA SER A 88 9.18 -6.45 3.56
C SER A 88 9.36 -5.69 4.87
N VAL A 89 9.75 -6.42 5.91
CA VAL A 89 10.15 -5.85 7.19
C VAL A 89 11.45 -6.47 7.68
N GLU A 90 12.30 -5.65 8.30
CA GLU A 90 13.46 -6.11 9.07
C GLU A 90 13.46 -5.52 10.50
N ASN A 91 14.30 -6.09 11.36
CA ASN A 91 14.42 -5.72 12.78
C ASN A 91 13.14 -5.92 13.63
N ALA A 92 12.18 -6.68 13.11
CA ALA A 92 10.87 -6.93 13.70
C ALA A 92 10.63 -8.42 14.04
N ASN A 93 11.57 -9.32 13.80
CA ASN A 93 11.35 -10.76 14.00
C ASN A 93 10.86 -11.10 15.43
N LEU A 94 9.68 -11.72 15.48
CA LEU A 94 8.91 -12.05 16.68
C LEU A 94 8.58 -10.85 17.58
N LYS A 95 8.40 -9.66 16.99
CA LYS A 95 8.09 -8.41 17.71
C LYS A 95 6.79 -7.74 17.25
N TRP A 96 6.11 -8.25 16.24
CA TRP A 96 4.88 -7.64 15.71
C TRP A 96 3.77 -8.66 15.52
N ASN A 97 2.53 -8.20 15.52
CA ASN A 97 1.34 -9.06 15.49
C ASN A 97 0.23 -8.61 14.53
N MET A 98 0.30 -7.40 14.00
CA MET A 98 -0.72 -6.90 13.08
C MET A 98 -0.13 -5.83 12.18
N CYS A 99 -0.53 -5.86 10.91
CA CYS A 99 -0.33 -4.76 9.99
C CYS A 99 -1.60 -4.40 9.22
N GLY A 100 -1.69 -3.14 8.81
CA GLY A 100 -2.65 -2.56 7.89
C GLY A 100 -1.92 -1.45 7.17
N LEU A 101 -1.52 -1.70 5.93
CA LEU A 101 -0.57 -0.88 5.18
C LEU A 101 -1.18 -0.51 3.83
N HIS A 102 -1.26 0.79 3.52
CA HIS A 102 -1.53 1.25 2.17
C HIS A 102 -0.23 1.39 1.38
N ILE A 103 -0.19 0.75 0.21
CA ILE A 103 0.88 0.88 -0.76
C ILE A 103 0.34 1.70 -1.93
N VAL A 104 1.04 2.75 -2.33
CA VAL A 104 0.69 3.64 -3.44
C VAL A 104 1.62 3.46 -4.63
N TYR A 105 1.04 3.63 -5.81
CA TYR A 105 1.75 3.48 -7.08
C TYR A 105 1.07 4.33 -8.18
N PRO A 106 1.81 4.72 -9.23
CA PRO A 106 1.26 5.43 -10.38
C PRO A 106 0.11 4.69 -11.04
N ASP A 107 -0.94 5.43 -11.44
CA ASP A 107 -2.15 4.87 -12.02
C ASP A 107 -1.96 4.21 -13.39
N VAL A 108 -0.84 4.49 -14.06
CA VAL A 108 -0.39 3.85 -15.30
C VAL A 108 0.00 2.38 -15.10
N LEU A 109 0.35 1.97 -13.87
CA LEU A 109 0.55 0.57 -13.54
C LEU A 109 -0.78 -0.13 -13.24
N GLU A 110 -0.91 -1.36 -13.70
CA GLU A 110 -2.06 -2.20 -13.39
C GLU A 110 -1.67 -3.33 -12.42
N CYS A 111 -2.22 -3.30 -11.21
CA CYS A 111 -2.01 -4.36 -10.23
C CYS A 111 -2.91 -5.56 -10.57
N GLN A 112 -2.36 -6.77 -10.62
CA GLN A 112 -3.15 -7.96 -10.94
C GLN A 112 -4.22 -8.22 -9.88
N MET A 113 -5.45 -8.39 -10.34
CA MET A 113 -6.59 -8.70 -9.49
C MET A 113 -6.79 -10.21 -9.38
N PHE A 114 -7.15 -10.66 -8.19
CA PHE A 114 -7.68 -12.01 -7.96
C PHE A 114 -9.19 -12.03 -8.23
N ASN A 115 -9.90 -10.98 -7.81
CA ASN A 115 -11.33 -10.80 -8.04
C ASN A 115 -11.64 -9.29 -8.18
N GLU A 116 -12.14 -8.89 -9.34
CA GLU A 116 -12.47 -7.49 -9.66
C GLU A 116 -13.73 -6.97 -8.97
N GLU A 117 -14.73 -7.83 -8.77
CA GLU A 117 -16.01 -7.49 -8.15
C GLU A 117 -15.81 -7.16 -6.66
N ASP A 118 -15.07 -8.02 -5.97
CA ASP A 118 -14.74 -7.86 -4.55
C ASP A 118 -13.50 -6.97 -4.34
N ARG A 119 -12.86 -6.51 -5.42
CA ARG A 119 -11.61 -5.72 -5.41
C ARG A 119 -10.45 -6.43 -4.71
N LEU A 120 -10.42 -7.76 -4.74
CA LEU A 120 -9.32 -8.55 -4.16
C LEU A 120 -8.13 -8.57 -5.09
N VAL A 121 -6.99 -8.15 -4.57
CA VAL A 121 -5.72 -8.10 -5.30
C VAL A 121 -5.06 -9.49 -5.25
N LYS A 122 -4.45 -9.90 -6.36
CA LYS A 122 -3.62 -11.09 -6.38
C LYS A 122 -2.30 -10.79 -5.68
N VAL A 123 -2.05 -11.49 -4.59
CA VAL A 123 -0.86 -11.31 -3.75
C VAL A 123 -0.23 -12.67 -3.45
N LYS A 124 1.10 -12.72 -3.44
CA LYS A 124 1.85 -13.84 -2.86
C LYS A 124 2.25 -13.44 -1.44
N LYS A 125 1.79 -14.18 -0.44
CA LYS A 125 2.21 -13.97 0.95
C LYS A 125 3.67 -14.38 1.11
N GLY A 126 4.43 -13.58 1.85
CA GLY A 126 5.81 -13.91 2.23
C GLY A 126 5.90 -14.51 3.64
N GLU A 127 7.11 -14.92 4.00
CA GLU A 127 7.43 -15.63 5.24
C GLU A 127 7.20 -14.79 6.51
N ALA A 128 7.24 -13.45 6.41
CA ALA A 128 6.99 -12.55 7.52
C ALA A 128 5.59 -12.74 8.13
N VAL A 129 4.64 -13.26 7.33
CA VAL A 129 3.23 -13.49 7.69
C VAL A 129 2.82 -14.97 7.60
N ASP A 130 3.76 -15.91 7.62
CA ASP A 130 3.46 -17.35 7.54
C ASP A 130 2.55 -17.82 8.69
N TYR A 131 2.66 -17.19 9.86
CA TYR A 131 1.85 -17.47 11.05
C TYR A 131 0.61 -16.58 11.17
N ALA A 132 0.23 -15.85 10.12
CA ALA A 132 -0.96 -15.03 10.15
C ALA A 132 -2.23 -15.90 10.24
N THR A 133 -3.11 -15.55 11.18
CA THR A 133 -4.43 -16.17 11.33
C THR A 133 -5.40 -15.70 10.24
N GLY A 134 -5.17 -14.52 9.68
CA GLY A 134 -5.88 -13.99 8.54
C GLY A 134 -5.09 -12.90 7.83
N SER A 135 -5.30 -12.77 6.53
CA SER A 135 -4.75 -11.69 5.72
C SER A 135 -5.69 -11.35 4.58
N VAL A 136 -5.81 -10.06 4.25
CA VAL A 136 -6.64 -9.56 3.14
C VAL A 136 -5.85 -8.52 2.37
N CYS A 137 -6.02 -8.51 1.05
CA CYS A 137 -5.45 -7.50 0.17
C CYS A 137 -6.51 -6.96 -0.78
N MET A 138 -6.73 -5.64 -0.77
CA MET A 138 -7.78 -4.99 -1.56
C MET A 138 -7.27 -3.80 -2.34
N LEU A 139 -7.83 -3.56 -3.52
CA LEU A 139 -7.58 -2.36 -4.31
C LEU A 139 -8.42 -1.19 -3.77
N TRP A 140 -7.77 -0.08 -3.44
CA TRP A 140 -8.40 1.19 -3.14
C TRP A 140 -8.45 2.05 -4.42
N ARG A 141 -9.65 2.17 -4.99
CA ARG A 141 -9.90 2.96 -6.21
C ARG A 141 -11.00 4.02 -6.07
N ASP A 142 -11.87 3.87 -5.07
CA ASP A 142 -12.99 4.78 -4.83
C ASP A 142 -12.67 5.71 -3.67
N ASN A 143 -13.12 6.97 -3.73
CA ASN A 143 -12.89 7.97 -2.69
C ASN A 143 -11.40 8.18 -2.34
N LEU A 144 -10.52 8.10 -3.35
CA LEU A 144 -9.13 8.54 -3.20
C LEU A 144 -9.08 9.98 -2.71
N THR A 145 -8.04 10.32 -1.93
CA THR A 145 -7.81 11.71 -1.52
C THR A 145 -7.52 12.59 -2.73
N ASP A 146 -7.76 13.89 -2.62
CA ASP A 146 -7.52 14.81 -3.73
C ASP A 146 -6.04 14.87 -4.10
N GLU A 147 -5.15 14.75 -3.11
CA GLU A 147 -3.70 14.60 -3.32
C GLU A 147 -3.37 13.39 -4.19
N MET A 148 -3.93 12.21 -3.90
CA MET A 148 -3.69 11.01 -4.70
C MET A 148 -4.23 11.14 -6.12
N LYS A 149 -5.39 11.79 -6.30
CA LYS A 149 -5.94 12.06 -7.64
C LYS A 149 -5.05 13.00 -8.44
N GLU A 150 -4.57 14.07 -7.80
CA GLU A 150 -3.66 15.05 -8.42
C GLU A 150 -2.35 14.39 -8.83
N LYS A 151 -1.79 13.55 -7.96
CA LYS A 151 -0.57 12.77 -8.22
C LYS A 151 -0.78 11.56 -9.14
N LYS A 152 -2.01 11.32 -9.62
CA LYS A 152 -2.38 10.17 -10.46
C LYS A 152 -1.94 8.84 -9.84
N GLN A 153 -2.27 8.64 -8.58
CA GLN A 153 -1.93 7.45 -7.82
C GLN A 153 -3.14 6.54 -7.59
N LYS A 154 -2.88 5.24 -7.53
CA LYS A 154 -3.76 4.21 -6.99
C LYS A 154 -3.15 3.67 -5.70
N SER A 155 -3.93 2.91 -4.94
CA SER A 155 -3.42 2.23 -3.75
C SER A 155 -3.98 0.83 -3.60
N VAL A 156 -3.18 -0.06 -3.01
CA VAL A 156 -3.66 -1.32 -2.44
C VAL A 156 -3.49 -1.27 -0.92
N PHE A 157 -4.45 -1.84 -0.20
CA PHE A 157 -4.38 -2.04 1.24
C PHE A 157 -4.11 -3.51 1.53
N PHE A 158 -3.07 -3.79 2.31
CA PHE A 158 -2.78 -5.12 2.83
C PHE A 158 -2.91 -5.13 4.35
N THR A 159 -3.60 -6.13 4.87
CA THR A 159 -3.65 -6.40 6.30
C THR A 159 -3.34 -7.84 6.62
N ALA A 160 -2.63 -8.07 7.71
CA ALA A 160 -2.43 -9.36 8.31
C ALA A 160 -2.61 -9.27 9.83
N VAL A 161 -3.19 -10.31 10.42
CA VAL A 161 -3.34 -10.46 11.86
C VAL A 161 -2.66 -11.76 12.26
N LEU A 162 -1.86 -11.70 13.32
CA LEU A 162 -1.10 -12.83 13.86
C LEU A 162 -1.44 -13.03 15.35
N ASP A 163 -1.35 -14.27 15.81
CA ASP A 163 -1.47 -14.59 17.23
C ASP A 163 -0.15 -14.24 17.94
N ASN A 164 -0.22 -13.47 19.03
CA ASN A 164 0.95 -12.94 19.73
C ASN A 164 1.92 -12.21 18.78
N ASN A 165 3.14 -11.92 19.23
CA ASN A 165 4.18 -11.35 18.39
C ASN A 165 4.83 -12.40 17.47
N ASN A 166 4.05 -13.13 16.66
CA ASN A 166 4.56 -14.17 15.75
C ASN A 166 4.96 -13.65 14.36
N GLY A 167 4.87 -12.34 14.12
CA GLY A 167 5.35 -11.73 12.88
C GLY A 167 6.86 -11.89 12.74
N GLN A 168 7.33 -12.35 11.59
CA GLN A 168 8.75 -12.55 11.33
C GLN A 168 9.35 -11.36 10.57
N ASP A 169 10.67 -11.35 10.42
CA ASP A 169 11.33 -10.53 9.39
C ASP A 169 11.15 -11.18 8.00
N GLY A 170 11.42 -10.41 6.95
CA GLY A 170 11.40 -10.86 5.57
C GLY A 170 10.23 -10.29 4.77
N ALA A 171 9.87 -10.98 3.69
CA ALA A 171 8.78 -10.58 2.81
C ALA A 171 7.42 -10.68 3.52
N ILE A 172 6.63 -9.62 3.45
CA ILE A 172 5.23 -9.59 3.92
C ILE A 172 4.31 -10.00 2.77
N ALA A 173 4.42 -9.31 1.63
CA ALA A 173 3.56 -9.52 0.48
C ALA A 173 4.26 -9.12 -0.82
N THR A 174 4.08 -9.93 -1.86
CA THR A 174 4.51 -9.62 -3.23
C THR A 174 3.30 -9.38 -4.11
N TYR A 175 3.31 -8.21 -4.76
CA TYR A 175 2.33 -7.74 -5.73
C TYR A 175 2.86 -7.93 -7.16
N PHE A 176 1.93 -7.96 -8.12
CA PHE A 176 2.24 -8.16 -9.53
C PHE A 176 1.70 -6.96 -10.31
N PHE A 177 2.59 -6.14 -10.85
CA PHE A 177 2.23 -4.92 -11.60
C PHE A 177 2.57 -5.09 -13.07
N LYS A 178 1.57 -4.89 -13.93
CA LYS A 178 1.78 -4.78 -15.37
C LYS A 178 2.37 -3.42 -15.70
N VAL A 179 3.53 -3.43 -16.33
CA VAL A 179 4.18 -2.25 -16.91
C VAL A 179 3.50 -1.93 -18.25
N PRO A 180 3.25 -0.64 -18.59
CA PRO A 180 2.71 -0.26 -19.88
C PRO A 180 3.52 -0.81 -21.05
N GLU A 181 2.83 -1.22 -22.12
CA GLU A 181 3.47 -1.74 -23.34
C GLU A 181 4.34 -0.69 -24.05
N ASP A 182 4.01 0.59 -23.88
CA ASP A 182 4.69 1.75 -24.46
C ASP A 182 5.65 2.45 -23.49
N ALA A 183 5.95 1.82 -22.35
CA ALA A 183 6.88 2.36 -21.38
C ALA A 183 8.28 2.56 -22.01
N VAL A 184 8.92 3.67 -21.68
CA VAL A 184 10.25 4.01 -22.22
C VAL A 184 11.32 3.45 -21.29
N SER A 185 12.34 2.78 -21.83
CA SER A 185 13.51 2.32 -21.05
C SER A 185 14.13 3.47 -20.25
N GLY A 186 14.45 3.19 -18.98
CA GLY A 186 14.90 4.16 -17.99
C GLY A 186 13.76 4.88 -17.25
N THR A 187 12.49 4.67 -17.61
CA THR A 187 11.36 5.19 -16.80
C THR A 187 11.37 4.53 -15.43
N VAL A 188 11.21 5.32 -14.38
CA VAL A 188 11.10 4.85 -13.00
C VAL A 188 9.68 5.09 -12.49
N TYR A 189 8.99 4.02 -12.10
CA TYR A 189 7.70 4.11 -11.43
C TYR A 189 7.92 3.96 -9.92
N PRO A 190 7.78 5.04 -9.12
CA PRO A 190 7.95 4.96 -7.68
C PRO A 190 6.81 4.15 -7.04
N ILE A 191 7.14 3.32 -6.05
CA ILE A 191 6.17 2.61 -5.22
C ILE A 191 6.46 2.99 -3.78
N ASP A 192 5.45 3.40 -3.02
CA ASP A 192 5.67 3.89 -1.66
C ASP A 192 4.54 3.46 -0.72
N TYR A 193 4.70 3.73 0.56
CA TYR A 193 3.63 3.65 1.53
C TYR A 193 2.82 4.96 1.53
N TYR A 194 1.53 4.84 1.76
CA TYR A 194 0.66 5.97 2.10
C TYR A 194 0.16 5.75 3.51
N TYR A 195 0.19 6.79 4.34
CA TYR A 195 -0.25 6.65 5.72
C TYR A 195 -1.65 7.22 5.90
N GLN A 196 -2.52 6.39 6.46
CA GLN A 196 -3.78 6.82 7.07
C GLN A 196 -3.73 6.66 8.59
N ASP A 197 -4.52 7.47 9.28
CA ASP A 197 -4.65 7.43 10.74
C ASP A 197 -5.10 6.07 11.29
N THR A 198 -5.81 5.29 10.47
CA THR A 198 -6.28 3.92 10.75
C THR A 198 -5.29 2.83 10.37
N ASP A 199 -4.16 3.17 9.75
CA ASP A 199 -3.11 2.20 9.45
C ASP A 199 -2.41 1.75 10.72
N ILE A 200 -1.96 0.49 10.69
CA ILE A 200 -1.39 -0.20 11.84
C ILE A 200 -0.11 -0.93 11.46
N PHE A 201 0.91 -0.81 12.31
CA PHE A 201 2.01 -1.76 12.39
C PHE A 201 2.37 -1.96 13.87
N SER A 202 1.77 -2.95 14.52
CA SER A 202 1.77 -3.06 15.98
C SER A 202 2.38 -4.34 16.50
N ASN A 203 2.80 -4.28 17.76
CA ASN A 203 3.05 -5.43 18.62
C ASN A 203 1.83 -5.75 19.50
N GLN A 204 1.88 -6.88 20.20
CA GLN A 204 0.86 -7.36 21.11
C GLN A 204 0.58 -6.38 22.26
N GLU A 205 1.64 -5.70 22.72
CA GLU A 205 1.61 -4.69 23.77
C GLU A 205 0.93 -3.39 23.33
N LYS A 206 0.72 -3.21 22.02
CA LYS A 206 0.25 -1.97 21.38
C LYS A 206 1.12 -0.77 21.76
N ASP A 207 2.44 -0.96 21.74
CA ASP A 207 3.40 0.09 22.00
C ASP A 207 3.35 1.14 20.87
N PRO A 208 2.88 2.38 21.15
CA PRO A 208 2.77 3.41 20.12
C PRO A 208 4.14 3.86 19.61
N ALA A 209 5.23 3.70 20.38
CA ALA A 209 6.57 4.09 19.94
C ALA A 209 7.12 3.12 18.89
N PHE A 210 6.81 1.82 19.01
CA PHE A 210 7.13 0.80 18.01
C PHE A 210 6.47 1.11 16.66
N GLU A 211 5.17 1.41 16.71
CA GLU A 211 4.37 1.73 15.52
C GLU A 211 4.79 3.08 14.91
N LYS A 212 5.01 4.10 15.75
CA LYS A 212 5.56 5.39 15.31
C LYS A 212 6.88 5.21 14.57
N TYR A 213 7.77 4.37 15.09
CA TYR A 213 9.07 4.13 14.46
C TYR A 213 8.88 3.51 13.07
N ALA A 214 8.03 2.47 12.95
CA ALA A 214 7.72 1.86 11.65
C ALA A 214 7.24 2.90 10.63
N PHE A 215 6.31 3.77 11.05
CA PHE A 215 5.69 4.76 10.18
C PHE A 215 6.51 6.04 9.93
N LYS A 216 7.61 6.25 10.64
CA LYS A 216 8.52 7.38 10.38
C LYS A 216 9.76 7.00 9.59
N ASN A 217 10.05 5.70 9.47
CA ASN A 217 11.33 5.22 8.97
C ASN A 217 11.20 4.21 7.83
N TRP A 218 10.04 4.08 7.17
CA TRP A 218 9.94 3.18 6.03
C TRP A 218 10.77 3.69 4.83
N THR A 219 11.10 2.77 3.94
CA THR A 219 11.76 3.06 2.67
C THR A 219 10.87 2.63 1.50
N GLY A 220 10.60 3.55 0.57
CA GLY A 220 9.90 3.24 -0.68
C GLY A 220 10.74 2.35 -1.61
N GLY A 221 10.18 2.03 -2.77
CA GLY A 221 10.81 1.20 -3.79
C GLY A 221 10.42 1.67 -5.18
N SER A 222 10.70 0.86 -6.20
CA SER A 222 10.44 1.26 -7.58
C SER A 222 10.39 0.09 -8.56
N ILE A 223 9.78 0.34 -9.72
CA ILE A 223 9.95 -0.47 -10.94
C ILE A 223 10.69 0.41 -11.95
N THR A 224 11.88 -0.01 -12.39
CA THR A 224 12.63 0.65 -13.46
C THR A 224 12.48 -0.12 -14.77
N VAL A 225 12.11 0.58 -15.84
CA VAL A 225 11.94 -0.03 -17.17
C VAL A 225 13.30 -0.29 -17.81
N GLU A 226 13.57 -1.53 -18.22
CA GLU A 226 14.83 -1.91 -18.91
C GLU A 226 14.77 -1.77 -20.44
#